data_AF-A0A2N5C9N9-F1
#
_entry.id   AF-A0A2N5C9N9-F1
#
_cell.length_a   1.000
_cell.length_b   1.000
_cell.length_c   1.000
_cell.angle_alpha   90.00
_cell.angle_beta   90.00
_cell.angle_gamma   90.00
#
_symmetry.space_group_name_H-M   'P 1'
#
loop_
_entity.id
_entity.type
_entity.pdbx_description
1 polymer ?
#
loop_
_entity_poly.entity_id
_entity_poly.type
_entity_poly.pdbx_seq_one_letter_code
_entity_poly.pdbx_strand_id
1 'polypeptide(L)'
;MSTITRIPASEFGDPEFAKLNLDYFHEYVTYRVHGYAPQVAFIRVFGNEQAMHNGHLKIHEIEHNPWVRATLAKRLHEAKNRDLWNDKIATLELLSVLRDPAAKHPSRVTAIKELNVLHGITITDEKGNTRRGMSLDEFYKAHGTPPAGVPATNPSPTHDPVDGANEPRPTTH
;
A
#
# COMPACT_ATOMS: atom_id res chain seq x y z
N MET A 1 1.28 -4.48 40.48
CA MET A 1 0.22 -4.35 39.46
C MET A 1 0.23 -2.92 38.99
N SER A 2 0.76 -2.63 37.80
CA SER A 2 0.76 -1.27 37.25
C SER A 2 -0.66 -0.91 36.82
N THR A 3 -1.21 0.14 37.42
CA THR A 3 -2.51 0.68 37.06
C THR A 3 -2.40 1.26 35.65
N ILE A 4 -2.99 0.59 34.67
CA ILE A 4 -3.10 1.13 33.31
C ILE A 4 -4.01 2.35 33.41
N THR A 5 -3.47 3.55 33.20
CA THR A 5 -4.28 4.78 33.12
C THR A 5 -5.22 4.65 31.93
N ARG A 6 -6.51 4.49 32.22
CA ARG A 6 -7.55 4.35 31.20
C ARG A 6 -7.89 5.72 30.65
N ILE A 7 -7.80 5.87 29.34
CA ILE A 7 -8.13 7.11 28.65
C ILE A 7 -9.63 7.06 28.29
N PRO A 8 -10.44 8.05 28.70
CA PRO A 8 -11.85 8.16 28.29
C PRO A 8 -12.01 8.27 26.76
N ALA A 9 -13.15 7.84 26.23
CA ALA A 9 -13.41 7.92 24.78
C ALA A 9 -13.42 9.37 24.26
N SER A 10 -14.00 10.30 25.02
CA SER A 10 -14.09 11.71 24.67
C SER A 10 -12.74 12.37 24.41
N GLU A 11 -11.67 11.95 25.11
CA GLU A 11 -10.32 12.46 24.89
C GLU A 11 -9.85 12.19 23.45
N PHE A 12 -10.21 11.04 22.87
CA PHE A 12 -9.82 10.72 21.50
C PHE A 12 -10.50 11.62 20.46
N GLY A 13 -11.67 12.19 20.78
CA GLY A 13 -12.38 13.15 19.95
C GLY A 13 -11.87 14.58 20.09
N ASP A 14 -11.09 14.87 21.12
CA ASP A 14 -10.57 16.21 21.42
C ASP A 14 -9.33 16.56 20.55
N PRO A 15 -9.38 17.65 19.76
CA PRO A 15 -8.20 18.14 19.02
C PRO A 15 -7.00 18.48 19.90
N GLU A 16 -7.19 18.96 21.13
CA GLU A 16 -6.07 19.32 22.01
C GLU A 16 -5.37 18.07 22.54
N PHE A 17 -6.14 17.03 22.87
CA PHE A 17 -5.56 15.73 23.22
C PHE A 17 -4.72 15.15 22.07
N ALA A 18 -5.20 15.28 20.82
CA ALA A 18 -4.43 14.88 19.64
C ALA A 18 -3.12 15.67 19.50
N LYS A 19 -3.12 16.98 19.77
CA LYS A 19 -1.92 17.83 19.74
C LYS A 19 -0.91 17.48 20.84
N LEU A 20 -1.37 17.03 22.00
CA LEU A 20 -0.49 16.60 23.09
C LEU A 20 0.10 15.20 22.84
N ASN A 21 -0.57 14.37 22.02
CA ASN A 21 -0.20 12.98 21.73
C ASN A 21 0.07 12.75 20.23
N LEU A 22 0.70 13.74 19.59
CA LEU A 22 0.86 13.78 18.13
C LEU A 22 1.48 12.52 17.53
N ASP A 23 2.48 11.93 18.18
CA ASP A 23 3.18 10.75 17.65
C ASP A 23 2.22 9.57 17.45
N TYR A 24 1.41 9.26 18.46
CA TYR A 24 0.39 8.20 18.38
C TYR A 24 -0.64 8.51 17.31
N PHE A 25 -1.14 9.75 17.27
CA PHE A 25 -2.15 10.15 16.30
C PHE A 25 -1.61 10.16 14.85
N HIS A 26 -0.35 10.54 14.66
CA HIS A 26 0.34 10.42 13.38
C HIS A 26 0.51 8.97 12.95
N GLU A 27 0.91 8.08 13.86
CA GLU A 27 1.04 6.65 13.57
C GLU A 27 -0.32 6.03 13.23
N TYR A 28 -1.37 6.41 13.94
CA TYR A 28 -2.74 5.99 13.66
C TYR A 28 -3.14 6.39 12.24
N VAL A 29 -2.96 7.68 11.88
CA VAL A 29 -3.22 8.16 10.52
C VAL A 29 -2.36 7.42 9.49
N THR A 30 -1.10 7.12 9.77
CA THR A 30 -0.24 6.34 8.87
C THR A 30 -0.85 4.98 8.56
N TYR A 31 -1.30 4.22 9.57
CA TYR A 31 -1.99 2.95 9.32
C TYR A 31 -3.28 3.15 8.51
N ARG A 32 -4.06 4.20 8.78
CA ARG A 32 -5.30 4.48 8.03
C ARG A 32 -5.03 4.84 6.57
N VAL A 33 -3.98 5.60 6.28
CA VAL A 33 -3.54 5.92 4.90
C VAL A 33 -3.16 4.65 4.14
N HIS A 34 -2.52 3.68 4.79
CA HIS A 34 -2.19 2.37 4.20
C HIS A 34 -3.39 1.39 4.17
N GLY A 35 -4.60 1.86 4.45
CA GLY A 35 -5.83 1.07 4.29
C GLY A 35 -6.14 0.10 5.44
N TYR A 36 -5.38 0.11 6.55
CA TYR A 36 -5.69 -0.74 7.70
C TYR A 36 -7.01 -0.33 8.34
N ALA A 37 -7.83 -1.31 8.74
CA ALA A 37 -9.10 -1.07 9.42
C ALA A 37 -8.92 -0.25 10.73
N PRO A 38 -9.87 0.63 11.10
CA PRO A 38 -9.75 1.49 12.29
C PRO A 38 -9.41 0.73 13.57
N GLN A 39 -10.01 -0.45 13.77
CA GLN A 39 -9.75 -1.29 14.93
C GLN A 39 -8.32 -1.82 14.96
N VAL A 40 -7.78 -2.26 13.82
CA VAL A 40 -6.42 -2.77 13.72
C VAL A 40 -5.41 -1.64 13.95
N ALA A 41 -5.63 -0.48 13.32
CA ALA A 41 -4.81 0.70 13.53
C ALA A 41 -4.82 1.14 15.00
N PHE A 42 -6.00 1.17 15.63
CA PHE A 42 -6.15 1.56 17.03
C PHE A 42 -5.41 0.62 17.98
N ILE A 43 -5.57 -0.70 17.81
CA ILE A 43 -4.90 -1.70 18.65
C ILE A 43 -3.38 -1.62 18.49
N ARG A 44 -2.87 -1.41 17.26
CA ARG A 44 -1.43 -1.32 17.00
C ARG A 44 -0.78 -0.11 17.66
N VAL A 45 -1.48 1.02 17.68
CA VAL A 45 -0.95 2.29 18.18
C VAL A 45 -1.18 2.47 19.68
N PHE A 46 -2.41 2.26 20.15
CA PHE A 46 -2.82 2.53 21.52
C PHE A 46 -2.84 1.28 22.41
N GLY A 47 -2.59 0.11 21.83
CA GLY A 47 -2.52 -1.16 22.53
C GLY A 47 -3.89 -1.83 22.76
N ASN A 48 -3.83 -3.13 22.99
CA ASN A 48 -5.03 -3.96 23.21
C ASN A 48 -5.83 -3.54 24.46
N GLU A 49 -5.12 -3.13 25.52
CA GLU A 49 -5.74 -2.69 26.77
C GLU A 49 -6.68 -1.49 26.58
N GLN A 50 -6.31 -0.53 25.71
CA GLN A 50 -7.19 0.59 25.40
C GLN A 50 -8.39 0.15 24.54
N ALA A 51 -8.22 -0.85 23.67
CA ALA A 51 -9.26 -1.37 22.80
C ALA A 51 -10.30 -2.24 23.54
N MET A 52 -9.90 -2.96 24.59
CA MET A 52 -10.82 -3.81 25.37
C MET A 52 -11.87 -2.99 26.14
N HIS A 53 -11.56 -1.74 26.50
CA HIS A 53 -12.43 -0.88 27.29
C HIS A 53 -13.08 0.20 26.42
N ASN A 54 -14.29 -0.09 25.93
CA ASN A 54 -15.04 0.80 25.03
C ASN A 54 -14.27 1.17 23.75
N GLY A 55 -13.45 0.24 23.23
CA GLY A 55 -12.64 0.50 22.03
C GLY A 55 -13.46 0.99 20.84
N HIS A 56 -14.67 0.47 20.64
CA HIS A 56 -15.56 0.93 19.59
C HIS A 56 -15.94 2.42 19.74
N LEU A 57 -16.20 2.91 20.96
CA LEU A 57 -16.45 4.34 21.20
C LEU A 57 -15.18 5.16 21.00
N LYS A 58 -14.03 4.70 21.50
CA LYS A 58 -12.74 5.39 21.29
C LYS A 58 -12.39 5.52 19.81
N ILE A 59 -12.63 4.45 19.04
CA ILE A 59 -12.46 4.42 17.58
C ILE A 59 -13.47 5.36 16.90
N HIS A 60 -14.71 5.41 17.38
CA HIS A 60 -15.69 6.36 16.87
C HIS A 60 -15.23 7.81 17.10
N GLU A 61 -14.78 8.14 18.31
CA GLU A 61 -14.32 9.48 18.68
C GLU A 61 -13.04 9.89 17.92
N ILE A 62 -12.03 9.00 17.81
CA ILE A 62 -10.81 9.31 17.05
C ILE A 62 -11.09 9.54 15.56
N GLU A 63 -12.02 8.80 14.95
CA GLU A 63 -12.41 8.99 13.54
C GLU A 63 -13.23 10.28 13.35
N HIS A 64 -13.89 10.80 14.40
CA HIS A 64 -14.56 12.10 14.37
C HIS A 64 -13.63 13.27 14.74
N ASN A 65 -12.44 13.00 15.28
CA ASN A 65 -11.48 14.03 15.66
C ASN A 65 -11.12 14.93 14.46
N PRO A 66 -11.36 16.26 14.55
CA PRO A 66 -11.09 17.20 13.45
C PRO A 66 -9.65 17.17 12.95
N TRP A 67 -8.67 17.01 13.85
CA TRP A 67 -7.26 16.95 13.48
C TRP A 67 -6.95 15.68 12.68
N VAL A 68 -7.50 14.53 13.09
CA VAL A 68 -7.31 13.24 12.41
C VAL A 68 -7.92 13.31 11.00
N ARG A 69 -9.16 13.79 10.89
CA ARG A 69 -9.86 13.90 9.61
C ARG A 69 -9.12 14.79 8.62
N ALA A 70 -8.68 15.97 9.07
CA ALA A 70 -7.93 16.90 8.22
C ALA A 70 -6.58 16.30 7.79
N THR A 71 -5.85 15.67 8.71
CA THR A 71 -4.53 15.09 8.43
C THR A 71 -4.63 13.86 7.53
N LEU A 72 -5.63 13.00 7.74
CA LEU A 72 -5.90 11.84 6.90
C LEU A 72 -6.26 12.26 5.46
N ALA A 73 -7.17 13.23 5.30
CA ALA A 73 -7.54 13.75 3.99
C ALA A 73 -6.33 14.35 3.25
N LYS A 74 -5.52 15.15 3.96
CA LYS A 74 -4.29 15.73 3.42
C LYS A 74 -3.31 14.64 2.95
N ARG A 75 -3.00 13.67 3.81
CA ARG A 75 -2.03 12.61 3.48
C ARG A 75 -2.52 11.69 2.35
N LEU A 76 -3.81 11.40 2.28
CA LEU A 76 -4.38 10.63 1.16
C LEU A 76 -4.28 11.41 -0.15
N HIS A 77 -4.45 12.74 -0.12
CA HIS A 77 -4.28 13.58 -1.31
C HIS A 77 -2.83 13.67 -1.77
N GLU A 78 -1.88 13.69 -0.83
CA GLU A 78 -0.43 13.76 -1.12
C GLU A 78 0.18 12.40 -1.50
N ALA A 79 -0.45 11.29 -1.09
CA ALA A 79 0.06 9.94 -1.35
C ALA A 79 -0.04 9.56 -2.82
N LYS A 80 1.06 9.01 -3.36
CA LYS A 80 1.05 8.43 -4.71
C LYS A 80 0.59 6.98 -4.62
N ASN A 81 -0.17 6.52 -5.62
CA ASN A 81 -0.66 5.13 -5.65
C ASN A 81 0.44 4.09 -5.43
N ARG A 82 1.64 4.29 -6.00
CA ARG A 82 2.80 3.41 -5.84
C ARG A 82 3.34 3.34 -4.40
N ASP A 83 3.12 4.39 -3.62
CA ASP A 83 3.56 4.44 -2.22
C ASP A 83 2.55 3.70 -1.33
N LEU A 84 1.26 3.68 -1.73
CA LEU A 84 0.19 2.95 -1.06
C LEU A 84 0.17 1.45 -1.41
N TRP A 85 0.45 1.11 -2.66
CA TRP A 85 0.46 -0.26 -3.17
C TRP A 85 1.49 -0.42 -4.28
N ASN A 86 2.46 -1.31 -4.07
CA ASN A 86 3.52 -1.64 -5.02
C ASN A 86 3.78 -3.15 -5.04
N ASP A 87 4.67 -3.56 -5.94
CA ASP A 87 5.12 -4.94 -6.11
C ASP A 87 5.58 -5.57 -4.79
N LYS A 88 6.39 -4.87 -3.99
CA LYS A 88 6.90 -5.39 -2.71
C LYS A 88 5.79 -5.59 -1.68
N ILE A 89 4.87 -4.63 -1.56
CA ILE A 89 3.71 -4.74 -0.67
C ILE A 89 2.80 -5.89 -1.13
N ALA A 90 2.51 -5.97 -2.42
CA ALA A 90 1.70 -7.04 -3.00
C ALA A 90 2.34 -8.43 -2.73
N THR A 91 3.65 -8.58 -2.94
CA THR A 91 4.39 -9.80 -2.59
C THR A 91 4.27 -10.13 -1.10
N LEU A 92 4.45 -9.14 -0.22
CA LEU A 92 4.37 -9.35 1.22
C LEU A 92 2.98 -9.83 1.65
N GLU A 93 1.92 -9.21 1.14
CA GLU A 93 0.54 -9.58 1.45
C GLU A 93 0.17 -10.97 0.89
N LEU A 94 0.61 -11.31 -0.31
CA LEU A 94 0.38 -12.66 -0.86
C LEU A 94 1.16 -13.73 -0.08
N LEU A 95 2.38 -13.43 0.36
CA LEU A 95 3.15 -14.32 1.24
C LEU A 95 2.48 -14.48 2.61
N SER A 96 1.81 -13.44 3.14
CA SER A 96 1.08 -13.52 4.40
C SER A 96 -0.10 -14.49 4.29
N VAL A 97 -0.89 -14.42 3.20
CA VAL A 97 -1.98 -15.37 2.91
C VAL A 97 -1.47 -16.79 2.75
N LEU A 98 -0.34 -16.98 2.06
CA LEU A 98 0.25 -18.30 1.87
C LEU A 98 0.69 -18.94 3.19
N ARG A 99 1.24 -18.14 4.10
CA ARG A 99 1.79 -18.58 5.39
C ARG A 99 0.73 -18.66 6.49
N ASP A 100 -0.46 -18.09 6.30
CA ASP A 100 -1.53 -18.15 7.27
C ASP A 100 -2.08 -19.60 7.39
N PRO A 101 -1.96 -20.24 8.57
CA PRO A 101 -2.51 -21.58 8.79
C PRO A 101 -4.04 -21.60 8.69
N ALA A 102 -4.71 -20.49 9.01
CA ALA A 102 -6.16 -20.37 8.98
C ALA A 102 -6.72 -20.07 7.57
N ALA A 103 -5.87 -19.67 6.62
CA ALA A 103 -6.29 -19.42 5.25
C ALA A 103 -6.83 -20.70 4.60
N LYS A 104 -7.94 -20.58 3.87
CA LYS A 104 -8.53 -21.71 3.14
C LYS A 104 -7.56 -22.18 2.05
N HIS A 105 -7.53 -23.49 1.80
CA HIS A 105 -6.64 -24.06 0.78
C HIS A 105 -6.76 -23.39 -0.61
N PRO A 106 -7.97 -23.09 -1.13
CA PRO A 106 -8.11 -22.35 -2.39
C PRO A 106 -7.45 -20.97 -2.37
N SER A 107 -7.55 -20.22 -1.27
CA SER A 107 -6.92 -18.90 -1.13
C SER A 107 -5.40 -18.98 -1.21
N ARG A 108 -4.80 -20.02 -0.60
CA ARG A 108 -3.36 -20.27 -0.71
C ARG A 108 -2.93 -20.63 -2.13
N VAL A 109 -3.70 -21.46 -2.83
CA VAL A 109 -3.43 -21.80 -4.24
C VAL A 109 -3.49 -20.56 -5.13
N THR A 110 -4.48 -19.69 -4.92
CA THR A 110 -4.56 -18.41 -5.66
C THR A 110 -3.36 -17.53 -5.35
N ALA A 111 -2.99 -17.36 -4.07
CA ALA A 111 -1.82 -16.55 -3.70
C ALA A 111 -0.53 -17.04 -4.36
N ILE A 112 -0.32 -18.36 -4.46
CA ILE A 112 0.81 -18.96 -5.18
C ILE A 112 0.78 -18.59 -6.67
N LYS A 113 -0.38 -18.69 -7.32
CA LYS A 113 -0.53 -18.33 -8.74
C LYS A 113 -0.19 -16.86 -8.99
N GLU A 114 -0.72 -15.96 -8.18
CA GLU A 114 -0.46 -14.53 -8.29
C GLU A 114 1.02 -14.20 -8.04
N LEU A 115 1.65 -14.83 -7.04
CA LEU A 115 3.09 -14.69 -6.80
C LEU A 115 3.93 -15.16 -7.99
N ASN A 116 3.55 -16.29 -8.62
CA ASN A 116 4.25 -16.79 -9.80
C ASN A 116 4.15 -15.83 -10.98
N VAL A 117 3.01 -15.16 -11.16
CA VAL A 117 2.82 -14.13 -12.19
C VAL A 117 3.65 -12.89 -11.86
N LEU A 118 3.57 -12.39 -10.63
CA LEU A 118 4.27 -11.18 -10.19
C LEU A 118 5.80 -11.31 -10.28
N HIS A 119 6.33 -12.51 -10.04
CA HIS A 119 7.76 -12.82 -10.19
C HIS A 119 8.16 -13.38 -11.56
N GLY A 120 7.25 -13.40 -12.54
CA GLY A 120 7.55 -13.83 -13.91
C GLY A 120 7.84 -15.33 -14.08
N ILE A 121 7.55 -16.15 -13.06
CA ILE A 121 7.65 -17.61 -13.12
C ILE A 121 6.61 -18.16 -14.11
N THR A 122 5.44 -17.53 -14.17
CA THR A 122 4.38 -17.85 -15.11
C THR A 122 3.82 -16.60 -15.77
N ILE A 123 3.40 -16.71 -17.03
CA ILE A 123 2.77 -15.64 -17.81
C ILE A 123 1.32 -16.05 -18.12
N THR A 124 0.38 -15.12 -18.00
CA THR A 124 -1.03 -15.32 -18.36
C THR A 124 -1.27 -14.77 -19.76
N ASP A 125 -1.87 -15.58 -20.65
CA ASP A 125 -2.27 -15.13 -21.98
C ASP A 125 -3.60 -14.34 -21.96
N GLU A 126 -3.94 -13.68 -23.08
CA GLU A 126 -5.18 -12.89 -23.23
C GLU A 126 -6.47 -13.69 -22.98
N LYS A 127 -6.38 -15.03 -23.02
CA LYS A 127 -7.50 -15.95 -22.78
C LYS A 127 -7.54 -16.43 -21.32
N GLY A 128 -6.63 -15.96 -20.46
CA GLY A 128 -6.55 -16.34 -19.05
C GLY A 128 -5.80 -17.65 -18.78
N ASN A 129 -5.13 -18.25 -19.78
CA ASN A 129 -4.36 -19.47 -19.56
C ASN A 129 -2.94 -19.14 -19.08
N THR A 130 -2.47 -19.88 -18.08
CA THR A 130 -1.14 -19.73 -17.50
C THR A 130 -0.11 -20.61 -18.23
N ARG A 131 1.00 -20.03 -18.68
CA ARG A 131 2.15 -20.73 -19.27
C ARG A 131 3.41 -20.45 -18.46
N ARG A 132 4.43 -21.30 -18.58
CA ARG A 132 5.74 -21.05 -17.96
C ARG A 132 6.33 -19.77 -18.55
N GLY A 133 6.77 -18.85 -17.69
CA GLY A 133 7.53 -17.68 -18.11
C GLY A 133 8.85 -18.12 -18.70
N MET A 134 9.15 -17.65 -19.90
CA MET A 134 10.40 -17.93 -20.59
C MET A 134 11.08 -16.58 -20.83
N SER A 135 12.31 -16.44 -20.35
CA SER A 135 13.12 -15.26 -20.69
C SER A 135 13.41 -15.22 -22.20
N LEU A 136 13.68 -14.04 -22.77
CA LEU A 136 14.09 -13.92 -24.19
C LEU A 136 15.33 -14.79 -24.49
N ASP A 137 16.26 -14.89 -23.55
CA ASP A 137 17.43 -15.75 -23.66
C ASP A 137 17.06 -17.24 -23.71
N GLU A 138 16.12 -17.70 -22.87
CA GLU A 138 15.62 -19.08 -22.92
C GLU A 138 14.83 -19.35 -24.20
N PHE A 139 14.09 -18.36 -24.69
CA PHE A 139 13.36 -18.44 -25.96
C PHE A 139 14.32 -18.62 -27.13
N TYR A 140 15.37 -17.80 -27.23
CA TYR A 140 16.36 -17.92 -28.30
C TYR A 140 17.25 -19.17 -28.16
N LYS A 141 17.46 -19.67 -26.94
CA LYS A 141 18.10 -20.99 -26.73
C LYS A 141 17.21 -22.15 -27.17
N ALA A 142 15.89 -22.05 -26.98
CA ALA A 142 14.94 -23.12 -27.31
C ALA A 142 14.49 -23.10 -28.78
N HIS A 143 14.44 -21.93 -29.42
CA HIS A 143 13.86 -21.72 -30.76
C HIS A 143 14.84 -21.16 -31.79
N GLY A 144 16.11 -20.99 -31.44
CA GLY A 144 17.15 -20.47 -32.32
C GLY A 144 17.30 -18.95 -32.26
N THR A 145 18.50 -18.48 -32.60
CA THR A 145 18.95 -17.07 -32.55
C THR A 145 18.09 -16.16 -33.45
N PRO A 146 17.80 -14.91 -33.07
CA PRO A 146 16.97 -14.01 -33.88
C PRO A 146 17.62 -13.75 -35.25
N PRO A 147 16.83 -13.49 -36.31
CA PRO A 147 17.38 -13.02 -37.57
C PRO A 147 18.13 -11.70 -37.33
N ALA A 148 19.37 -11.64 -37.81
CA ALA A 148 20.23 -10.47 -37.68
C ALA A 148 19.53 -9.25 -38.30
N GLY A 149 19.17 -8.26 -37.49
CA GLY A 149 18.69 -6.98 -38.01
C GLY A 149 17.62 -6.23 -37.22
N VAL A 150 17.13 -6.72 -36.07
CA VAL A 150 16.24 -5.88 -35.24
C VAL A 150 17.10 -4.99 -34.34
N PRO A 151 17.08 -3.64 -34.51
CA PRO A 151 17.80 -2.76 -33.62
C PRO A 151 17.22 -2.90 -32.21
N ALA A 152 18.09 -3.14 -31.23
CA ALA A 152 17.72 -3.11 -29.83
C ALA A 152 17.40 -1.67 -29.41
N THR A 153 16.20 -1.17 -29.72
CA THR A 153 15.65 -0.01 -29.03
C THR A 153 14.86 -0.52 -27.83
N ASN A 154 15.57 -0.78 -26.74
CA ASN A 154 14.97 -0.64 -25.42
C ASN A 154 14.79 0.87 -25.19
N PRO A 155 13.57 1.42 -25.08
CA PRO A 155 13.42 2.61 -24.27
C PRO A 155 13.56 2.15 -22.82
N SER A 156 14.78 2.20 -22.27
CA SER A 156 14.92 2.39 -20.83
C SER A 156 14.15 3.66 -20.46
N PRO A 157 13.37 3.67 -19.37
CA PRO A 157 12.76 4.89 -18.88
C PRO A 157 13.88 5.77 -18.30
N THR A 158 14.45 6.62 -19.14
CA THR A 158 15.35 7.68 -18.69
C THR A 158 14.53 8.66 -17.88
N HIS A 159 14.76 8.65 -16.57
CA HIS A 159 14.29 9.66 -15.66
C HIS A 159 15.24 10.86 -15.84
N ASP A 160 14.79 11.90 -16.53
CA ASP A 160 15.48 13.20 -16.58
C ASP A 160 14.55 14.32 -16.05
N PRO A 161 15.13 15.40 -15.50
CA PRO A 161 14.45 16.32 -14.60
C PRO A 161 13.58 17.33 -15.35
N VAL A 162 12.46 17.71 -14.73
CA VAL A 162 11.61 18.81 -15.21
C VAL A 162 12.25 20.12 -14.76
N ASP A 163 13.01 20.74 -15.65
CA ASP A 163 13.40 22.15 -15.55
C ASP A 163 13.18 22.81 -16.92
N GLY A 164 12.51 23.97 -16.93
CA GLY A 164 12.52 24.88 -18.08
C GLY A 164 11.17 25.44 -18.53
N ALA A 165 10.78 26.55 -17.89
CA ALA A 165 10.26 27.78 -18.49
C ALA A 165 9.42 27.70 -19.79
N ASN A 166 8.17 28.18 -19.71
CA ASN A 166 7.45 28.70 -20.87
C ASN A 166 7.01 30.14 -20.58
N GLU A 167 7.69 31.08 -21.22
CA GLU A 167 7.40 32.51 -21.29
C GLU A 167 6.33 32.82 -22.38
N PRO A 168 5.83 34.07 -22.51
CA PRO A 168 4.39 34.36 -22.58
C PRO A 168 3.77 34.36 -23.98
N ARG A 169 2.44 34.19 -24.02
CA ARG A 169 1.59 34.31 -25.22
C ARG A 169 1.40 35.79 -25.63
N PRO A 170 1.44 36.12 -26.94
CA PRO A 170 1.03 37.44 -27.41
C PRO A 170 -0.50 37.53 -27.51
N THR A 171 -1.04 38.59 -26.91
CA THR A 171 -2.40 39.10 -27.12
C THR A 171 -2.47 39.81 -28.48
N THR A 172 -3.49 39.49 -29.28
CA THR A 172 -3.84 40.30 -30.46
C THR A 172 -5.17 40.96 -30.17
N HIS A 173 -5.16 42.30 -30.21
CA HIS A 173 -6.34 43.16 -30.33
C HIS A 173 -6.80 43.21 -31.79
#